data_AF-A0A822MML8-F1
#
_entry.id   AF-A0A822MML8-F1
#
_cell.length_a   1.000
_cell.length_b   1.000
_cell.length_c   1.000
_cell.angle_alpha   90.00
_cell.angle_beta   90.00
_cell.angle_gamma   90.00
#
_symmetry.space_group_name_H-M   'P 1'
#
loop_
_entity.id
_entity.type
_entity.pdbx_description
1 polymer ?
#
loop_
_entity_poly.entity_id
_entity_poly.type
_entity_poly.pdbx_seq_one_letter_code
_entity_poly.pdbx_strand_id
1 'polypeptide(L)'
;MNINEWVCIEDGEGDYVIERFEVRMKGRKPLVINNPSFSKLIFVTQQYLNCSLNMTKELIRRTVLNSSEPFTIEEYVKLVEYLERN
;
A
#
# COMPACT_ATOMS: atom_id res chain seq x y z
N MET A 1 24.74 27.82 -12.26
CA MET A 1 24.02 27.13 -11.17
C MET A 1 22.64 26.77 -11.70
N ASN A 2 22.45 25.50 -12.05
CA ASN A 2 21.22 25.01 -12.67
C ASN A 2 20.28 24.59 -11.53
N ILE A 3 19.30 25.44 -11.21
CA ILE A 3 18.34 25.23 -10.12
C ILE A 3 17.23 24.29 -10.62
N ASN A 4 17.61 23.08 -11.01
CA ASN A 4 16.70 22.00 -11.42
C ASN A 4 17.03 20.70 -10.67
N GLU A 5 17.56 20.82 -9.46
CA GLU A 5 17.54 19.71 -8.52
C GLU A 5 16.17 19.74 -7.85
N TRP A 6 15.27 18.89 -8.33
CA TRP A 6 14.04 18.57 -7.62
C TRP A 6 14.45 18.02 -6.26
N VAL A 7 14.41 18.89 -5.25
CA VAL A 7 14.68 18.49 -3.87
C VAL A 7 13.42 17.77 -3.39
N CYS A 8 13.46 16.44 -3.35
CA CYS A 8 12.42 15.63 -2.71
C CYS A 8 12.45 15.89 -1.21
N ILE A 9 11.57 16.79 -0.76
CA ILE A 9 11.29 17.00 0.66
C ILE A 9 10.19 16.01 1.05
N GLU A 10 10.55 14.76 1.32
CA GLU A 10 9.98 13.91 2.38
C GLU A 10 10.44 12.45 2.22
N ASP A 11 11.01 11.93 3.30
CA ASP A 11 11.59 10.60 3.46
C ASP A 11 10.46 9.55 3.60
N GLY A 12 10.13 8.83 2.51
CA GLY A 12 9.05 7.83 2.57
C GLY A 12 8.67 7.12 1.27
N GLU A 13 9.64 6.85 0.39
CA GLU A 13 9.53 6.05 -0.85
C GLU A 13 8.54 6.55 -1.92
N GLY A 14 9.05 7.24 -2.95
CA GLY A 14 8.58 7.21 -4.36
C GLY A 14 7.48 8.19 -4.83
N ASP A 15 7.71 8.84 -5.97
CA ASP A 15 6.72 9.61 -6.76
C ASP A 15 5.60 8.71 -7.32
N TYR A 16 4.68 8.20 -6.49
CA TYR A 16 3.43 7.59 -6.99
C TYR A 16 2.25 8.56 -6.93
N VAL A 17 1.47 8.51 -7.99
CA VAL A 17 0.13 9.11 -8.04
C VAL A 17 -0.87 7.95 -7.99
N ILE A 18 -1.42 7.69 -6.81
CA ILE A 18 -2.50 6.71 -6.64
C ILE A 18 -3.81 7.47 -6.79
N GLU A 19 -4.57 7.25 -7.86
CA GLU A 19 -5.88 7.90 -8.02
C GLU A 19 -6.91 7.33 -7.03
N ARG A 20 -6.88 6.01 -6.84
CA ARG A 20 -7.84 5.30 -5.98
C ARG A 20 -7.22 4.02 -5.42
N PHE A 21 -7.37 3.83 -4.12
CA PHE A 21 -7.08 2.60 -3.40
C PHE A 21 -8.37 2.04 -2.81
N GLU A 22 -8.60 0.74 -2.99
CA GLU A 22 -9.81 0.08 -2.52
C GLU A 22 -9.51 -1.28 -1.90
N VAL A 23 -10.04 -1.51 -0.69
CA VAL A 23 -9.96 -2.79 0.01
C VAL A 23 -11.37 -3.29 0.30
N ARG A 24 -11.65 -4.51 -0.16
CA ARG A 24 -12.92 -5.21 0.08
C ARG A 24 -12.70 -6.41 0.98
N MET A 25 -13.53 -6.53 2.01
CA MET A 25 -13.54 -7.69 2.90
C MET A 25 -14.99 -8.14 3.10
N LYS A 26 -15.22 -9.45 3.07
CA LYS A 26 -16.55 -10.01 3.29
C LYS A 26 -17.08 -9.59 4.66
N GLY A 27 -18.32 -9.08 4.69
CA GLY A 27 -18.97 -8.65 5.94
C GLY A 27 -18.53 -7.29 6.46
N ARG A 28 -17.70 -6.53 5.73
CA ARG A 28 -17.29 -5.17 6.10
C ARG A 28 -17.50 -4.19 4.96
N LYS A 29 -17.86 -2.95 5.29
CA LYS A 29 -17.97 -1.87 4.30
C LYS A 29 -16.59 -1.66 3.64
N PRO A 30 -16.50 -1.62 2.30
CA PRO A 30 -15.24 -1.39 1.61
C PRO A 30 -14.53 -0.12 2.08
N LEU A 31 -13.21 -0.21 2.23
CA LEU A 31 -12.36 0.96 2.41
C LEU A 31 -12.03 1.51 1.02
N VAL A 32 -12.37 2.78 0.78
CA VAL A 32 -12.06 3.49 -0.47
C VAL A 32 -11.33 4.77 -0.12
N ILE A 33 -10.15 5.00 -0.70
CA ILE A 33 -9.36 6.21 -0.51
C ILE A 33 -8.99 6.76 -1.89
N ASN A 34 -9.41 7.98 -2.20
CA ASN A 34 -9.07 8.65 -3.45
C ASN A 34 -7.88 9.60 -3.22
N ASN A 35 -6.97 9.65 -4.19
CA ASN A 35 -5.76 10.47 -4.18
C ASN A 35 -5.01 10.46 -2.83
N PRO A 36 -4.74 9.28 -2.21
CA PRO A 36 -4.04 9.25 -0.94
C PRO A 36 -2.57 9.64 -1.08
N SER A 37 -2.07 10.44 -0.14
CA SER A 37 -0.64 10.41 0.17
C SER A 37 -0.28 9.07 0.79
N PHE A 38 0.99 8.68 0.72
CA PHE A 38 1.46 7.41 1.29
C PHE A 38 1.19 7.27 2.78
N SER A 39 1.47 8.33 3.53
CA SER A 39 1.23 8.36 4.98
C SER A 39 -0.25 8.12 5.29
N LYS A 40 -1.15 8.71 4.50
CA LYS A 40 -2.60 8.47 4.61
C LYS A 40 -2.97 7.05 4.21
N LEU A 41 -2.38 6.53 3.12
CA LEU A 41 -2.60 5.16 2.65
C LEU A 41 -2.22 4.15 3.74
N ILE A 42 -1.02 4.26 4.31
CA ILE A 42 -0.54 3.40 5.40
C ILE A 42 -1.46 3.53 6.61
N PHE A 43 -1.68 4.75 7.11
CA PHE A 43 -2.40 4.95 8.35
C PHE A 43 -3.83 4.39 8.29
N VAL A 44 -4.56 4.71 7.22
CA VAL A 44 -5.96 4.29 7.09
C VAL A 44 -6.06 2.79 6.84
N THR A 45 -5.15 2.21 6.05
CA THR A 45 -5.10 0.76 5.81
C THR A 45 -4.78 -0.01 7.09
N GLN A 46 -3.85 0.48 7.90
CA GLN A 46 -3.50 -0.11 9.19
C GLN A 46 -4.72 -0.18 10.13
N GLN A 47 -5.44 0.94 10.27
CA GLN A 47 -6.65 1.00 11.12
C GLN A 47 -7.78 0.10 10.59
N TYR A 48 -7.91 0.03 9.26
CA TYR A 48 -8.94 -0.81 8.65
C TYR A 48 -8.62 -2.30 8.83
N LEU A 49 -7.39 -2.75 8.55
CA LEU A 49 -7.01 -4.16 8.64
C LEU A 49 -6.67 -4.62 10.06
N ASN A 50 -6.53 -3.68 11.01
CA ASN A 50 -6.10 -3.96 12.39
C ASN A 50 -4.78 -4.76 12.44
N CYS A 51 -3.80 -4.34 11.64
CA CYS A 51 -2.49 -4.99 11.54
C CYS A 51 -1.35 -4.05 11.99
N SER A 52 -0.14 -4.59 12.12
CA SER A 52 1.03 -3.79 12.49
C SER A 52 1.45 -2.84 11.36
N LEU A 53 2.16 -1.77 11.71
CA LEU A 53 2.73 -0.83 10.75
C LEU A 53 3.63 -1.54 9.72
N ASN A 54 4.48 -2.47 10.18
CA ASN A 54 5.39 -3.22 9.32
C ASN A 54 4.63 -4.12 8.34
N MET A 55 3.60 -4.84 8.81
CA MET A 55 2.74 -5.65 7.93
C MET A 55 1.99 -4.78 6.91
N THR A 56 1.51 -3.60 7.33
CA THR A 56 0.82 -2.67 6.42
C THR A 56 1.74 -2.15 5.33
N LYS A 57 2.98 -1.77 5.69
CA LYS A 57 4.01 -1.32 4.73
C LYS A 57 4.34 -2.42 3.73
N GLU A 58 4.55 -3.65 4.20
CA GLU A 58 4.87 -4.79 3.33
C GLU A 58 3.72 -5.14 2.39
N LEU A 59 2.48 -5.13 2.90
CA LEU A 59 1.28 -5.31 2.08
C LEU A 59 1.24 -4.27 0.95
N ILE A 60 1.27 -2.98 1.27
CA ILE A 60 1.19 -1.90 0.28
C ILE A 60 2.36 -1.98 -0.72
N ARG A 61 3.58 -2.27 -0.25
CA ARG A 61 4.73 -2.45 -1.16
C ARG A 61 4.49 -3.58 -2.15
N ARG A 62 4.07 -4.75 -1.70
CA ARG A 62 3.88 -5.91 -2.58
C ARG A 62 2.66 -5.80 -3.47
N THR A 63 1.56 -5.26 -2.97
CA THR A 63 0.29 -5.26 -3.70
C THR A 63 0.08 -3.98 -4.50
N VAL A 64 0.75 -2.87 -4.20
CA VAL A 64 0.53 -1.59 -4.90
C VAL A 64 1.79 -1.11 -5.60
N LEU A 65 2.94 -1.12 -4.93
CA LEU A 65 4.15 -0.47 -5.46
C LEU A 65 5.00 -1.38 -6.36
N ASN A 66 5.12 -2.65 -6.02
CA ASN A 66 6.01 -3.60 -6.71
C ASN A 66 5.28 -4.54 -7.66
N SER A 67 3.96 -4.39 -7.83
CA SER A 67 3.18 -5.23 -8.72
C SER A 67 2.87 -4.49 -10.00
N SER A 68 3.19 -5.10 -11.16
CA SER A 68 2.73 -4.59 -12.46
C SER A 68 1.21 -4.64 -12.60
N GLU A 69 0.54 -5.49 -11.81
CA GLU A 69 -0.91 -5.49 -11.58
C GLU A 69 -1.19 -5.73 -10.08
N PRO A 70 -1.88 -4.83 -9.38
CA PRO A 70 -1.99 -4.92 -7.92
C PRO A 70 -2.71 -6.19 -7.45
N PHE A 71 -2.06 -6.98 -6.59
CA PHE A 71 -2.64 -8.20 -6.03
C PHE A 71 -3.86 -7.89 -5.16
N THR A 72 -4.88 -8.73 -5.29
CA THR A 72 -5.98 -8.81 -4.33
C THR A 72 -5.46 -9.32 -2.99
N ILE A 73 -6.19 -9.03 -1.90
CA ILE A 73 -5.85 -9.53 -0.56
C ILE A 73 -5.81 -11.06 -0.54
N GLU A 74 -6.67 -11.73 -1.32
CA GLU A 74 -6.68 -13.19 -1.42
C GLU A 74 -5.40 -13.73 -2.07
N GLU A 75 -4.88 -13.06 -3.10
CA GLU A 75 -3.61 -13.43 -3.73
C GLU A 75 -2.42 -13.14 -2.81
N TYR A 76 -2.46 -12.04 -2.06
CA TYR A 76 -1.44 -11.74 -1.06
C TYR A 76 -1.43 -12.78 0.06
N VAL A 77 -2.59 -13.16 0.61
CA VAL A 77 -2.69 -14.19 1.66
C VAL A 77 -2.14 -15.52 1.15
N LYS A 78 -2.50 -15.94 -0.07
CA LYS A 78 -1.94 -17.15 -0.69
C LYS A 78 -0.41 -17.09 -0.87
N LEU A 79 0.13 -15.93 -1.22
CA LEU A 79 1.57 -15.73 -1.35
C LEU A 79 2.28 -15.85 0.00
N VAL A 80 1.75 -15.21 1.05
CA VAL A 80 2.31 -15.29 2.40
C VAL A 80 2.27 -16.74 2.90
N GLU A 81 1.14 -17.43 2.76
CA GLU A 81 1.01 -18.84 3.14
C GLU A 81 2.00 -19.75 2.40
N TYR A 82 2.27 -19.48 1.12
CA TYR A 82 3.25 -20.23 0.32
C TYR A 82 4.69 -19.99 0.81
N LEU A 83 5.04 -18.75 1.12
CA LEU A 83 6.37 -18.37 1.57
C LEU A 83 6.68 -18.84 3.00
N GLU A 84 5.68 -18.98 3.86
CA GLU A 84 5.85 -19.50 5.23
C GLU A 84 5.95 -21.04 5.27
N ARG A 85 5.56 -21.73 4.20
CA ARG A 85 5.59 -23.21 4.09
C ARG A 85 6.85 -23.76 3.43
N ASN A 86 7.71 -22.91 2.87
CA ASN A 86 8.99 -23.28 2.24
C ASN A 86 10.14 -22.56 2.94
#